data_AF-A0A954EA32-F1
#
_entry.id   AF-A0A954EA32-F1
#
_cell.length_a   1.000
_cell.length_b   1.000
_cell.length_c   1.000
_cell.angle_alpha   90.00
_cell.angle_beta   90.00
_cell.angle_gamma   90.00
#
_symmetry.space_group_name_H-M   'P 1'
#
loop_
_entity.id
_entity.type
_entity.pdbx_description
1 polymer ?
#
loop_
_entity_poly.entity_id
_entity_poly.type
_entity_poly.pdbx_seq_one_letter_code
_entity_poly.pdbx_strand_id
1 'polypeptide(L)'
;MLVLGAGPGGYSAAFRSADLGMKTVLVERYATLGGVCLNVGCIPSKALLHVAAVMDEVTHFADLGVTFGTPTVDLDKLRAHKGKVVGKLTGGLAGMAKARKVETVRGYGSFLDPHHLEVELTAGDGQDKSGEKKIVRFEKCIIAAGSQAVH
;
A
#
# COMPACT_ATOMS: atom_id res chain seq x y z
N MET A 1 -0.48 -20.63 -4.48
CA MET A 1 0.58 -19.66 -4.12
C MET A 1 0.07 -18.81 -2.98
N LEU A 2 0.81 -18.71 -1.87
CA LEU A 2 0.54 -17.75 -0.81
C LEU A 2 1.57 -16.62 -0.87
N VAL A 3 1.13 -15.38 -0.69
CA VAL A 3 2.02 -14.23 -0.53
C VAL A 3 1.72 -13.54 0.79
N LEU A 4 2.73 -13.40 1.65
CA LEU A 4 2.61 -12.76 2.95
C LEU A 4 3.11 -11.31 2.88
N GLY A 5 2.19 -10.36 2.90
CA GLY A 5 2.40 -8.92 2.76
C GLY A 5 1.99 -8.40 1.38
N ALA A 6 1.29 -7.27 1.33
CA ALA A 6 0.80 -6.64 0.10
C ALA A 6 1.56 -5.36 -0.27
N GLY A 7 2.83 -5.24 0.12
CA GLY A 7 3.73 -4.21 -0.40
C GLY A 7 4.06 -4.37 -1.89
N PRO A 8 4.88 -3.47 -2.48
CA PRO A 8 5.27 -3.53 -3.89
C PRO A 8 5.74 -4.90 -4.37
N GLY A 9 6.59 -5.58 -3.59
CA GLY A 9 7.01 -6.95 -3.92
C GLY A 9 5.87 -7.96 -3.83
N GLY A 10 5.05 -7.86 -2.80
CA GLY A 10 3.98 -8.82 -2.51
C GLY A 10 2.83 -8.79 -3.51
N TYR A 11 2.19 -7.63 -3.72
CA TYR A 11 1.07 -7.57 -4.68
C TYR A 11 1.54 -7.87 -6.10
N SER A 12 2.77 -7.47 -6.48
CA SER A 12 3.32 -7.76 -7.81
C SER A 12 3.53 -9.26 -8.00
N ALA A 13 4.10 -9.94 -6.99
CA ALA A 13 4.28 -11.38 -7.01
C ALA A 13 2.94 -12.13 -7.04
N ALA A 14 1.94 -11.67 -6.27
CA ALA A 14 0.61 -12.26 -6.25
C ALA A 14 -0.09 -12.10 -7.60
N PHE A 15 -0.06 -10.91 -8.19
CA PHE A 15 -0.66 -10.64 -9.50
C PHE A 15 0.02 -11.44 -10.59
N ARG A 16 1.36 -11.49 -10.60
CA ARG A 16 2.10 -12.30 -11.57
C ARG A 16 1.81 -13.79 -11.43
N SER A 17 1.67 -14.30 -10.20
CA SER A 17 1.31 -15.69 -9.95
C SER A 17 -0.10 -16.00 -10.48
N ALA A 18 -1.05 -15.10 -10.27
CA ALA A 18 -2.40 -15.22 -10.82
C ALA A 18 -2.42 -15.15 -12.35
N ASP A 19 -1.66 -14.24 -12.96
CA ASP A 19 -1.51 -14.11 -14.41
C ASP A 19 -0.91 -15.39 -15.03
N LEU A 20 -0.11 -16.14 -14.27
CA LEU A 20 0.44 -17.46 -14.66
C LEU A 20 -0.50 -18.64 -14.35
N GLY A 21 -1.76 -18.38 -13.97
CA GLY A 21 -2.79 -19.39 -13.74
C GLY A 21 -2.77 -20.02 -12.34
N MET A 22 -1.96 -19.53 -11.41
CA MET A 22 -1.93 -20.07 -10.05
C MET A 22 -3.08 -19.53 -9.21
N LYS A 23 -3.77 -20.42 -8.48
CA LYS A 23 -4.66 -20.00 -7.38
C LYS A 23 -3.82 -19.30 -6.31
N THR A 24 -4.09 -18.01 -6.11
CA THR A 24 -3.23 -17.13 -5.33
C THR A 24 -4.01 -16.46 -4.20
N VAL A 25 -3.43 -16.49 -3.01
CA VAL A 25 -3.92 -15.81 -1.82
C VAL A 25 -2.86 -14.80 -1.33
N LEU A 26 -3.31 -13.60 -1.00
CA LEU A 26 -2.49 -12.49 -0.50
C LEU A 26 -2.95 -12.17 0.92
N VAL A 27 -2.02 -12.28 1.89
CA VAL A 27 -2.29 -12.00 3.31
C VAL A 27 -1.72 -10.64 3.65
N GLU A 28 -2.55 -9.72 4.14
CA GLU A 28 -2.16 -8.35 4.50
C GLU A 28 -2.91 -7.92 5.76
N ARG A 29 -2.24 -7.31 6.74
CA ARG A 29 -2.86 -6.94 8.02
C ARG A 29 -3.67 -5.64 7.95
N TYR A 30 -3.38 -4.77 6.98
CA TYR A 30 -4.15 -3.54 6.75
C TYR A 30 -5.31 -3.75 5.77
N ALA A 31 -6.28 -2.83 5.78
CA ALA A 31 -7.41 -2.86 4.86
C ALA A 31 -7.02 -2.60 3.40
N THR A 32 -5.91 -1.89 3.16
CA THR A 32 -5.46 -1.47 1.83
C THR A 32 -4.22 -2.22 1.38
N LEU A 33 -4.14 -2.51 0.08
CA LEU A 33 -2.94 -3.05 -0.57
C LEU A 33 -1.93 -1.92 -0.86
N GLY A 34 -0.72 -2.30 -1.27
CA GLY A 34 0.37 -1.41 -1.69
C GLY A 34 1.43 -1.15 -0.62
N GLY A 35 1.21 -1.63 0.61
CA GLY A 35 2.14 -1.58 1.73
C GLY A 35 2.69 -0.18 2.01
N VAL A 36 3.91 -0.13 2.56
CA VAL A 36 4.57 1.13 2.96
C VAL A 36 4.68 2.11 1.80
N CYS A 37 5.22 1.67 0.66
CA CYS A 37 5.53 2.57 -0.45
C CYS A 37 4.31 3.33 -0.97
N LEU A 38 3.15 2.69 -1.07
CA LEU A 38 1.93 3.35 -1.52
C LEU A 38 1.23 4.12 -0.40
N ASN A 39 1.07 3.53 0.78
CA ASN A 39 0.20 4.10 1.81
C ASN A 39 0.88 5.21 2.62
N VAL A 40 2.16 5.02 2.98
CA VAL A 40 2.87 5.85 3.98
C VAL A 40 4.33 6.14 3.61
N GLY A 41 4.72 5.99 2.34
CA GLY A 41 6.10 6.09 1.90
C GLY A 41 6.26 6.87 0.60
N CYS A 42 6.69 6.17 -0.46
CA CYS A 42 6.99 6.74 -1.77
C CYS A 42 5.90 7.69 -2.29
N ILE A 43 4.67 7.20 -2.43
CA ILE A 43 3.60 7.94 -3.11
C ILE A 43 3.20 9.21 -2.35
N PRO A 44 2.85 9.16 -1.04
CA PRO A 44 2.50 10.38 -0.32
C PRO A 44 3.67 11.36 -0.22
N SER A 45 4.92 10.88 -0.05
CA SER A 45 6.09 11.77 -0.01
C SER A 45 6.32 12.48 -1.34
N LYS A 46 6.22 11.77 -2.48
CA LYS A 46 6.43 12.38 -3.80
C LYS A 46 5.29 13.31 -4.20
N ALA A 47 4.05 13.04 -3.78
CA ALA A 47 2.94 13.98 -3.98
C ALA A 47 3.17 15.32 -3.27
N LEU A 48 3.69 15.29 -2.05
CA LEU A 48 4.00 16.51 -1.29
C LEU A 48 5.27 17.21 -1.82
N LEU A 49 6.32 16.46 -2.15
CA LEU A 49 7.56 17.01 -2.72
C LEU A 49 7.31 17.72 -4.05
N HIS A 50 6.40 17.21 -4.89
CA HIS A 50 6.05 17.90 -6.13
C HIS A 50 5.44 19.27 -5.89
N VAL A 51 4.52 19.39 -4.92
CA VAL A 51 3.92 20.70 -4.56
C VAL A 51 5.00 21.64 -4.04
N ALA A 52 5.88 21.17 -3.16
CA ALA A 52 6.99 21.97 -2.63
C ALA A 52 7.96 22.43 -3.73
N ALA A 53 8.30 21.54 -4.68
CA ALA A 53 9.18 21.87 -5.79
C ALA A 53 8.58 22.96 -6.70
N VAL A 54 7.27 22.89 -7.00
CA VAL A 54 6.61 23.93 -7.78
C VAL A 54 6.57 25.26 -7.02
N MET A 55 6.33 25.23 -5.70
CA MET A 55 6.38 26.44 -4.86
C MET A 55 7.77 27.10 -4.86
N ASP A 56 8.83 26.31 -4.92
CA ASP A 56 10.21 26.78 -5.02
C ASP A 56 10.51 27.34 -6.42
N GLU A 57 10.14 26.60 -7.46
CA GLU A 57 10.39 26.96 -8.87
C GLU A 57 9.77 28.31 -9.26
N VAL A 58 8.54 28.59 -8.80
CA VAL A 58 7.88 29.87 -9.10
C VAL A 58 8.58 31.09 -8.47
N THR A 59 9.45 30.90 -7.47
CA THR A 59 10.22 32.03 -6.90
C THR A 59 11.29 32.53 -7.86
N HIS A 60 11.85 31.65 -8.69
CA HIS A 60 12.87 31.99 -9.68
C HIS A 60 12.32 32.73 -10.90
N PHE A 61 10.99 32.77 -11.09
CA PHE A 61 10.36 33.44 -12.22
C PHE A 61 10.49 34.97 -12.16
N ALA A 62 10.78 35.52 -10.97
CA ALA A 62 11.01 36.95 -10.81
C ALA A 62 12.18 37.44 -11.70
N ASP A 63 13.24 36.63 -11.85
CA ASP A 63 14.39 36.94 -12.71
C ASP A 63 14.02 36.95 -14.21
N LEU A 64 12.91 36.29 -14.57
CA LEU A 64 12.34 36.28 -15.92
C LEU A 64 11.27 37.36 -16.11
N GLY A 65 11.06 38.24 -15.13
CA GLY A 65 10.07 39.32 -15.17
C GLY A 65 8.65 38.91 -14.79
N VAL A 66 8.45 37.72 -14.19
CA VAL A 66 7.14 37.24 -13.73
C VAL A 66 7.14 37.08 -12.22
N THR A 67 6.38 37.92 -11.52
CA THR A 67 6.33 37.91 -10.05
C THR A 67 5.07 37.22 -9.54
N PHE A 68 5.27 36.26 -8.65
CA PHE A 68 4.19 35.66 -7.84
C PHE A 68 4.25 36.22 -6.41
N GLY A 69 3.10 36.30 -5.74
CA GLY A 69 3.06 36.61 -4.31
C GLY A 69 3.45 35.40 -3.45
N THR A 70 3.71 35.63 -2.16
CA THR A 70 3.99 34.56 -1.21
C THR A 70 2.78 33.60 -1.13
N PRO A 71 3.00 32.27 -1.28
CA PRO A 71 1.89 31.31 -1.26
C PRO A 71 1.29 31.17 0.14
N THR A 72 -0.05 31.18 0.21
CA THR A 72 -0.77 30.78 1.43
C THR A 72 -1.03 29.28 1.41
N VAL A 73 -0.55 28.56 2.42
CA VAL A 73 -0.69 27.10 2.49
C VAL A 73 -1.90 26.70 3.33
N ASP A 74 -2.90 26.12 2.66
CA ASP A 74 -4.01 25.41 3.31
C ASP A 74 -3.60 23.95 3.54
N LEU A 75 -3.22 23.63 4.77
CA LEU A 75 -2.74 22.31 5.13
C LEU A 75 -3.81 21.22 5.02
N ASP A 76 -5.09 21.55 5.22
CA ASP A 76 -6.18 20.57 5.15
C ASP A 76 -6.44 20.17 3.70
N LYS A 77 -6.46 21.13 2.77
CA LYS A 77 -6.53 20.84 1.33
C LYS A 77 -5.31 20.07 0.84
N LEU A 78 -4.10 20.40 1.30
CA LEU A 78 -2.89 19.69 0.92
C LEU A 78 -2.91 18.24 1.43
N ARG A 79 -3.33 18.01 2.68
CA ARG A 79 -3.53 16.67 3.25
C ARG A 79 -4.59 15.89 2.47
N ALA A 80 -5.71 16.53 2.11
CA ALA A 80 -6.77 15.92 1.32
C ALA A 80 -6.29 15.55 -0.11
N HIS A 81 -5.48 16.39 -0.76
CA HIS A 81 -4.87 16.09 -2.05
C HIS A 81 -4.00 14.83 -1.98
N LYS A 82 -3.06 14.77 -1.02
CA LYS A 82 -2.25 13.58 -0.76
C LYS A 82 -3.12 12.34 -0.52
N GLY A 83 -4.16 12.47 0.33
CA GLY A 83 -5.11 11.40 0.62
C GLY A 83 -5.83 10.89 -0.63
N LYS A 84 -6.26 11.79 -1.52
CA LYS A 84 -6.93 11.45 -2.79
C LYS A 84 -6.02 10.67 -3.73
N VAL A 85 -4.74 11.04 -3.83
CA VAL A 85 -3.75 10.31 -4.65
C VAL A 85 -3.57 8.88 -4.14
N VAL A 86 -3.37 8.71 -2.82
CA VAL A 86 -3.23 7.39 -2.20
C VAL A 86 -4.51 6.56 -2.38
N GLY A 87 -5.69 7.14 -2.08
CA GLY A 87 -6.98 6.45 -2.19
C GLY A 87 -7.31 5.97 -3.60
N LYS A 88 -6.99 6.77 -4.62
CA LYS A 88 -7.17 6.37 -6.03
C LYS A 88 -6.36 5.11 -6.35
N LEU A 89 -5.11 5.06 -5.92
CA LEU A 89 -4.19 3.97 -6.23
C LEU A 89 -4.48 2.70 -5.40
N THR A 90 -4.82 2.83 -4.12
CA THR A 90 -5.20 1.68 -3.29
C THR A 90 -6.52 1.06 -3.78
N GLY A 91 -7.50 1.88 -4.16
CA GLY A 91 -8.73 1.42 -4.80
C GLY A 91 -8.47 0.71 -6.14
N GLY A 92 -7.54 1.23 -6.94
CA GLY A 92 -7.09 0.58 -8.18
C GLY A 92 -6.44 -0.80 -7.94
N LEU A 93 -5.58 -0.92 -6.92
CA LEU A 93 -4.99 -2.21 -6.54
C LEU A 93 -6.04 -3.23 -6.10
N ALA A 94 -7.02 -2.82 -5.29
CA ALA A 94 -8.12 -3.68 -4.86
C ALA A 94 -8.95 -4.17 -6.07
N GLY A 95 -9.26 -3.28 -7.01
CA GLY A 95 -9.91 -3.63 -8.27
C GLY A 95 -9.11 -4.63 -9.10
N MET A 96 -7.79 -4.43 -9.21
CA MET A 96 -6.89 -5.33 -9.94
C MET A 96 -6.75 -6.71 -9.28
N ALA A 97 -6.71 -6.78 -7.94
CA ALA A 97 -6.70 -8.05 -7.22
C ALA A 97 -7.98 -8.86 -7.49
N LYS A 98 -9.14 -8.18 -7.44
CA LYS A 98 -10.44 -8.77 -7.77
C LYS A 98 -10.50 -9.26 -9.21
N ALA A 99 -10.05 -8.45 -10.17
CA ALA A 99 -10.03 -8.81 -11.58
C ALA A 99 -9.17 -10.06 -11.87
N ARG A 100 -8.06 -10.21 -11.14
CA ARG A 100 -7.16 -11.37 -11.21
C ARG A 100 -7.59 -12.57 -10.35
N LYS A 101 -8.72 -12.48 -9.65
CA LYS A 101 -9.21 -13.52 -8.73
C LYS A 101 -8.19 -13.87 -7.64
N VAL A 102 -7.40 -12.90 -7.19
CA VAL A 102 -6.51 -13.07 -6.04
C VAL A 102 -7.35 -12.93 -4.77
N GLU A 103 -7.38 -13.97 -3.94
CA GLU A 103 -8.04 -13.91 -2.64
C GLU A 103 -7.21 -13.04 -1.69
N THR A 104 -7.79 -11.99 -1.13
CA THR A 104 -7.15 -11.17 -0.09
C THR A 104 -7.66 -11.59 1.27
N VAL A 105 -6.78 -12.04 2.15
CA VAL A 105 -7.12 -12.35 3.55
C VAL A 105 -6.51 -11.28 4.44
N ARG A 106 -7.37 -10.59 5.18
CA ARG A 106 -6.96 -9.48 6.03
C ARG A 106 -6.57 -9.96 7.42
N GLY A 107 -5.28 -9.95 7.75
CA GLY A 107 -4.80 -10.36 9.07
C GLY A 107 -3.28 -10.52 9.21
N TYR A 108 -2.84 -10.85 10.41
CA TYR A 108 -1.44 -11.19 10.70
C TYR A 108 -1.17 -12.65 10.36
N GLY A 109 -0.23 -12.90 9.46
CA GLY A 109 0.22 -14.24 9.10
C GLY A 109 1.39 -14.72 9.94
N SER A 110 1.28 -15.90 10.53
CA SER A 110 2.35 -16.61 11.25
C SER A 110 2.45 -18.04 10.73
N PHE A 111 3.67 -18.53 10.46
CA PHE A 111 3.87 -19.91 10.02
C PHE A 111 3.57 -20.88 11.16
N LEU A 112 2.69 -21.85 10.92
CA LEU A 112 2.47 -22.98 11.82
C LEU A 112 3.46 -24.11 11.53
N ASP A 113 3.72 -24.35 10.25
CA ASP A 113 4.62 -25.38 9.73
C ASP A 113 5.07 -24.98 8.30
N PRO A 114 5.89 -25.79 7.60
CA PRO A 114 6.38 -25.45 6.26
C PRO A 114 5.31 -25.22 5.18
N HIS A 115 4.06 -25.62 5.41
CA HIS A 115 2.97 -25.58 4.43
C HIS A 115 1.66 -24.96 4.94
N HIS A 116 1.62 -24.45 6.18
CA HIS A 116 0.45 -23.80 6.76
C HIS A 116 0.79 -22.46 7.40
N LEU A 117 -0.05 -21.47 7.11
CA LEU A 117 -0.02 -20.14 7.72
C LEU A 117 -1.29 -19.94 8.54
N GLU A 118 -1.16 -19.64 9.82
CA GLU A 118 -2.25 -19.11 10.64
C GLU A 118 -2.39 -17.61 10.36
N VAL A 119 -3.60 -17.17 10.09
CA VAL A 119 -3.94 -15.75 9.91
C VAL A 119 -4.86 -15.32 11.03
N GLU A 120 -4.35 -14.51 11.95
CA GLU A 120 -5.16 -13.79 12.94
C GLU A 120 -5.84 -12.62 12.24
N LEU A 121 -7.16 -12.70 12.06
CA LEU A 121 -7.92 -11.73 11.27
C LEU A 121 -7.91 -10.36 11.95
N THR A 122 -7.95 -9.33 11.12
CA THR A 122 -7.98 -7.93 11.58
C THR A 122 -9.20 -7.18 11.03
N ALA A 123 -9.68 -6.18 11.78
CA ALA A 123 -10.87 -5.40 11.45
C ALA A 123 -10.64 -3.88 11.60
N GLY A 124 -11.69 -3.09 11.33
CA GLY A 124 -11.67 -1.63 11.43
C GLY A 124 -10.80 -0.95 10.36
N ASP A 125 -10.36 0.27 10.62
CA ASP A 125 -9.53 1.05 9.68
C ASP A 125 -8.03 0.76 9.83
N GLY A 126 -7.62 0.18 10.95
CA GLY A 126 -6.23 -0.10 11.28
C GLY A 126 -5.80 -1.54 11.03
N GLN A 127 -5.20 -2.15 12.05
CA GLN A 127 -4.70 -3.53 12.03
C GLN A 127 -5.07 -4.24 13.34
N ASP A 128 -6.20 -3.85 13.94
CA ASP A 128 -6.65 -4.40 15.21
C ASP A 128 -7.15 -5.83 14.99
N LYS A 129 -6.71 -6.75 15.85
CA LYS A 129 -7.06 -8.17 15.76
C LYS A 129 -8.53 -8.36 16.16
N SER A 130 -9.29 -9.11 15.36
CA SER A 130 -10.69 -9.45 15.68
C SER A 130 -10.82 -10.61 16.66
N GLY A 131 -9.74 -11.36 16.92
CA GLY A 131 -9.74 -12.59 17.71
C GLY A 131 -10.09 -13.85 16.90
N GLU A 132 -10.58 -13.70 15.68
CA GLU A 132 -10.82 -14.81 14.75
C GLU A 132 -9.53 -15.25 14.06
N LYS A 133 -9.43 -16.55 13.75
CA LYS A 133 -8.26 -17.15 13.11
C LYS A 133 -8.68 -17.96 11.89
N LYS A 134 -7.85 -17.92 10.85
CA LYS A 134 -8.00 -18.73 9.63
C LYS A 134 -6.69 -19.42 9.30
N ILE A 135 -6.72 -20.72 9.06
CA ILE A 135 -5.54 -21.46 8.59
C ILE A 135 -5.57 -21.52 7.06
N VAL A 136 -4.45 -21.19 6.44
CA VAL A 136 -4.27 -21.21 4.98
C VAL A 136 -3.14 -22.17 4.63
N ARG A 137 -3.49 -23.26 3.96
CA ARG A 137 -2.52 -24.22 3.39
C ARG A 137 -1.96 -23.69 2.07
N PHE A 138 -0.67 -23.90 1.82
CA PHE A 138 -0.02 -23.49 0.58
C PHE A 138 1.04 -24.51 0.09
N GLU A 139 1.21 -24.58 -1.23
CA GLU A 139 2.32 -25.32 -1.85
C GLU A 139 3.60 -24.49 -1.94
N LYS A 140 3.46 -23.19 -2.23
CA LYS A 140 4.54 -22.22 -2.36
C LYS A 140 4.16 -20.96 -1.60
N CYS A 141 5.13 -20.36 -0.93
CA CYS A 141 4.99 -19.11 -0.19
C CYS A 141 6.04 -18.09 -0.65
N ILE A 142 5.63 -16.84 -0.82
CA ILE A 142 6.52 -15.69 -0.98
C ILE A 142 6.37 -14.81 0.25
N ILE A 143 7.45 -14.65 1.02
CA ILE A 143 7.51 -13.74 2.16
C ILE A 143 7.83 -12.34 1.62
N ALA A 144 6.91 -11.40 1.81
CA ALA A 144 7.02 -10.00 1.39
C ALA A 144 6.57 -9.04 2.51
N ALA A 145 6.90 -9.39 3.77
CA ALA A 145 6.45 -8.69 4.98
C ALA A 145 7.06 -7.30 5.19
N GLY A 146 8.03 -6.90 4.34
CA GLY A 146 8.59 -5.56 4.34
C GLY A 146 9.51 -5.28 5.55
N SER A 147 9.51 -4.02 5.99
CA SER A 147 10.32 -3.51 7.10
C SER A 147 9.50 -2.54 7.94
N GLN A 148 10.07 -2.08 9.05
CA GLN A 148 9.48 -1.07 9.92
C GLN A 148 10.52 -0.02 10.31
N ALA A 149 10.07 1.12 10.81
CA ALA A 149 10.96 2.15 11.35
C ALA A 149 11.74 1.60 12.55
N VAL A 150 13.01 2.00 12.67
CA VAL A 150 13.80 1.75 13.88
C VAL A 150 13.34 2.78 14.92
N HIS A 151 12.94 2.31 16.10
CA HIS A 151 12.56 3.14 17.24
C HIS A 151 13.70 3.18 18.25
#